data_AF-A0A6M8B2S7-F1
#
_entry.id   AF-A0A6M8B2S7-F1
#
_cell.length_a   1.000
_cell.length_b   1.000
_cell.length_c   1.000
_cell.angle_alpha   90.00
_cell.angle_beta   90.00
_cell.angle_gamma   90.00
#
_symmetry.space_group_name_H-M   'P 1'
#
loop_
_entity.id
_entity.type
_entity.pdbx_description
1 polymer ?
#
loop_
_entity_poly.entity_id
_entity_poly.type
_entity_poly.pdbx_seq_one_letter_code
_entity_poly.pdbx_strand_id
1 'polypeptide(L)'
;MPRIATIITPDVPDITLILGVAMARFEHATIRREEDGSAVMLFDDADAFTPALHVPRPFVVSDPREVLRLHDVVLPPEWRPVILTVCAVGTGELFDPYLDIVQDAAIMSGGIVSLNGRQMPPPEDWPWHRGADGRWEPDPDLPGARR
;
A
#
# COMPACT_ATOMS: atom_id res chain seq x y z
N MET A 1 -7.33 11.55 13.53
CA MET A 1 -6.41 10.50 14.02
C MET A 1 -5.56 10.06 12.83
N PRO A 2 -4.23 9.89 12.96
CA PRO A 2 -3.40 9.41 11.85
C PRO A 2 -3.94 8.06 11.36
N ARG A 3 -3.94 7.86 10.04
CA ARG A 3 -4.43 6.63 9.43
C ARG A 3 -3.25 5.74 9.12
N ILE A 4 -3.12 4.68 9.90
CA ILE A 4 -2.01 3.74 9.75
C ILE A 4 -2.54 2.53 8.99
N ALA A 5 -2.09 2.40 7.74
CA ALA A 5 -2.41 1.28 6.88
C ALA A 5 -1.19 0.37 6.79
N THR A 6 -1.29 -0.83 7.35
CA THR A 6 -0.21 -1.81 7.36
C THR A 6 -0.41 -2.82 6.25
N ILE A 7 0.52 -2.88 5.30
CA ILE A 7 0.63 -3.98 4.33
C ILE A 7 1.21 -5.18 5.08
N ILE A 8 0.55 -6.33 4.96
CA ILE A 8 0.95 -7.59 5.57
C ILE A 8 1.13 -8.61 4.45
N THR A 9 2.36 -9.07 4.22
CA THR A 9 2.71 -9.93 3.08
C THR A 9 3.62 -11.09 3.48
N PRO A 10 3.65 -12.19 2.70
CA PRO A 10 4.59 -13.29 2.90
C PRO A 10 6.03 -12.96 2.47
N ASP A 11 6.22 -11.91 1.66
CA ASP A 11 7.52 -11.49 1.15
C ASP A 11 7.60 -9.96 1.06
N VAL A 12 8.82 -9.43 0.87
CA VAL A 12 9.10 -8.00 0.77
C VAL A 12 8.44 -7.43 -0.48
N PRO A 13 7.48 -6.51 -0.36
CA PRO A 13 6.88 -5.86 -1.53
C PRO A 13 7.95 -5.11 -2.32
N ASP A 14 7.98 -5.29 -3.64
CA ASP A 14 8.85 -4.51 -4.50
C ASP A 14 8.43 -3.03 -4.43
N ILE A 15 9.35 -2.14 -4.08
CA ILE A 15 9.04 -0.71 -3.99
C ILE A 15 8.58 -0.14 -5.34
N THR A 16 9.07 -0.70 -6.45
CA THR A 16 8.66 -0.29 -7.80
C THR A 16 7.20 -0.63 -8.07
N LEU A 17 6.64 -1.66 -7.42
CA LEU A 17 5.22 -1.98 -7.49
C LEU A 17 4.39 -0.87 -6.86
N ILE A 18 4.76 -0.43 -5.64
CA ILE A 18 4.06 0.65 -4.93
C ILE A 18 4.10 1.94 -5.74
N LEU A 19 5.26 2.26 -6.31
CA LEU A 19 5.43 3.44 -7.18
C LEU A 19 4.61 3.32 -8.46
N GLY A 20 4.58 2.15 -9.11
CA GLY A 20 3.78 1.93 -10.32
C GLY A 20 2.29 2.06 -10.07
N VAL A 21 1.78 1.50 -8.97
CA VAL A 21 0.39 1.66 -8.52
C VAL A 21 0.07 3.13 -8.26
N ALA A 22 0.96 3.82 -7.54
CA ALA A 22 0.78 5.23 -7.24
C ALA A 22 0.67 6.09 -8.50
N MET A 23 1.58 5.88 -9.47
CA MET A 23 1.57 6.62 -10.73
C MET A 23 0.35 6.30 -11.60
N ALA A 24 -0.15 5.06 -11.56
CA ALA A 24 -1.35 4.69 -12.31
C ALA A 24 -2.63 5.33 -11.75
N ARG A 25 -2.70 5.53 -10.43
CA ARG A 25 -3.84 6.18 -9.77
C ARG A 25 -3.74 7.71 -9.76
N PHE A 26 -2.53 8.25 -9.62
CA PHE A 26 -2.29 9.68 -9.47
C PHE A 26 -1.14 10.12 -10.37
N GLU A 27 -1.47 10.48 -11.62
CA GLU A 27 -0.49 10.95 -12.59
C GLU A 27 0.29 12.19 -12.11
N HIS A 28 -0.32 12.98 -11.22
CA HIS A 28 0.22 14.27 -10.75
C HIS A 28 0.93 14.16 -9.39
N ALA A 29 0.88 12.99 -8.74
CA ALA A 29 1.49 12.84 -7.42
C ALA A 29 3.03 13.00 -7.50
N THR A 30 3.57 13.84 -6.63
CA THR A 30 5.02 13.98 -6.53
C THR A 30 5.58 12.92 -5.59
N ILE A 31 6.54 12.12 -6.09
CA ILE A 31 7.23 11.11 -5.30
C ILE A 31 8.57 11.68 -4.82
N ARG A 32 8.83 11.59 -3.52
CA ARG A 32 10.12 11.89 -2.90
C ARG A 32 10.62 10.68 -2.13
N ARG A 33 11.94 10.51 -2.08
CA ARG A 33 12.60 9.52 -1.24
C ARG A 33 13.30 10.24 -0.09
N GLU A 34 13.26 9.67 1.11
CA GLU A 34 14.13 10.16 2.19
C GLU A 34 15.60 10.00 1.83
N GLU A 35 16.46 10.90 2.35
CA GLU A 35 17.88 10.95 2.00
C GLU A 35 18.63 9.66 2.33
N ASP A 36 18.29 9.03 3.45
CA ASP A 36 18.84 7.74 3.88
C ASP A 36 18.17 6.53 3.17
N GLY A 37 17.20 6.82 2.31
CA GLY A 37 16.39 5.88 1.57
C GLY A 37 15.50 5.01 2.44
N SER A 38 15.19 5.42 3.68
CA SER A 38 14.38 4.66 4.63
C SER A 38 12.88 4.66 4.31
N ALA A 39 12.42 5.66 3.56
CA ALA A 39 11.04 5.75 3.12
C ALA A 39 10.88 6.38 1.73
N VAL A 40 9.71 6.13 1.15
CA VAL A 40 9.17 6.82 -0.02
C VAL A 40 7.93 7.59 0.42
N MET A 41 7.79 8.82 -0.06
CA MET A 41 6.70 9.73 0.25
C MET A 41 6.01 10.17 -1.02
N LEU A 42 4.69 10.13 -1.04
CA LEU A 42 3.86 10.72 -2.08
C LEU A 42 3.24 11.99 -1.53
N PHE A 43 3.32 13.05 -2.31
CA PHE A 43 2.70 14.34 -2.02
C PHE A 43 1.57 14.58 -3.02
N ASP A 44 0.46 15.10 -2.50
CA ASP A 44 -0.63 15.64 -3.30
C ASP A 44 -0.30 17.11 -3.63
N ASP A 45 -0.78 17.60 -4.78
CA ASP A 45 -0.59 18.99 -5.20
C ASP A 45 -1.26 19.98 -4.23
N ALA A 46 -2.27 19.52 -3.47
CA ALA A 46 -2.97 20.32 -2.47
C ALA A 46 -2.14 20.62 -1.21
N ASP A 47 -1.16 19.77 -0.84
CA ASP A 47 -0.29 19.98 0.33
C ASP A 47 1.13 19.43 0.07
N ALA A 48 2.07 20.34 -0.18
CA ALA A 48 3.47 20.00 -0.45
C ALA A 48 4.32 19.76 0.82
N PHE A 49 3.77 20.03 2.01
CA PHE A 49 4.49 19.94 3.29
C PHE A 49 4.23 18.63 4.02
N THR A 50 3.03 18.08 3.90
CA THR A 50 2.66 16.79 4.52
C THR A 50 2.53 15.71 3.44
N PRO A 51 3.20 14.56 3.56
CA PRO A 51 3.00 13.47 2.61
C PRO A 51 1.57 12.95 2.71
N ALA A 52 0.90 12.82 1.57
CA ALA A 52 -0.38 12.14 1.43
C ALA A 52 -0.25 10.64 1.75
N LEU A 53 0.90 10.05 1.43
CA LEU A 53 1.27 8.70 1.78
C LEU A 53 2.76 8.62 2.11
N HIS A 54 3.10 8.09 3.28
CA HIS A 54 4.46 7.79 3.70
C HIS A 54 4.63 6.27 3.83
N VAL A 55 5.53 5.71 3.04
CA VAL A 55 5.82 4.28 2.92
C VAL A 55 7.24 4.01 3.41
N PRO A 56 7.42 3.60 4.67
CA PRO A 56 8.74 3.25 5.19
C PRO A 56 9.22 1.89 4.64
N ARG A 57 10.48 1.56 4.88
CA ARG A 57 11.01 0.22 4.62
C ARG A 57 10.23 -0.83 5.40
N PRO A 58 9.91 -1.97 4.76
CA PRO A 58 9.30 -3.10 5.45
C PRO A 58 10.21 -3.66 6.53
N PHE A 59 9.61 -4.31 7.51
CA PHE A 59 10.32 -5.07 8.54
C PHE A 59 9.74 -6.46 8.73
N VAL A 60 10.57 -7.35 9.27
CA VAL A 60 10.25 -8.76 9.47
C VAL A 60 9.62 -8.97 10.84
N VAL A 61 8.52 -9.72 10.86
CA VAL A 61 7.87 -10.23 12.07
C VAL A 61 7.96 -11.75 12.10
N SER A 62 8.81 -12.26 12.99
CA SER A 62 9.07 -13.69 13.11
C SER A 62 7.94 -14.47 13.80
N ASP A 63 7.13 -13.82 14.63
CA ASP A 63 6.02 -14.43 15.37
C ASP A 63 4.67 -13.90 14.85
N PRO A 64 3.91 -14.68 14.06
CA PRO A 64 2.61 -14.24 13.53
C PRO A 64 1.56 -13.95 14.60
N ARG A 65 1.76 -14.39 15.85
CA ARG A 65 0.86 -14.03 16.96
C ARG A 65 0.89 -12.52 17.24
N GLU A 66 2.00 -11.86 16.94
CA GLU A 66 2.10 -10.40 17.02
C GLU A 66 1.21 -9.73 15.97
N VAL A 67 1.09 -10.33 14.77
CA VAL A 67 0.19 -9.82 13.74
C VAL A 67 -1.27 -9.97 14.18
N LEU A 68 -1.65 -11.13 14.73
CA LEU A 68 -3.00 -11.31 15.29
C LEU A 68 -3.28 -10.30 16.40
N ARG A 69 -2.33 -10.08 17.31
CA ARG A 69 -2.49 -9.16 18.45
C ARG A 69 -2.64 -7.70 18.03
N LEU A 70 -1.93 -7.28 16.98
CA LEU A 70 -1.87 -5.87 16.55
C LEU A 70 -2.87 -5.54 15.43
N HIS A 71 -3.23 -6.52 14.60
CA HIS A 71 -4.01 -6.32 13.38
C HIS A 71 -5.32 -7.11 13.34
N ASP A 72 -5.59 -7.94 14.36
CA ASP A 72 -6.77 -8.81 14.45
C ASP A 72 -6.92 -9.72 13.23
N VAL A 73 -5.78 -10.23 12.72
CA VAL A 73 -5.72 -11.09 11.54
C VAL A 73 -5.08 -12.43 11.87
N VAL A 74 -5.75 -13.51 11.47
CA VAL A 74 -5.17 -14.85 11.43
C VAL A 74 -4.53 -15.08 10.07
N LEU A 75 -3.20 -15.23 10.05
CA LEU A 75 -2.43 -15.45 8.83
C LEU A 75 -2.21 -16.93 8.53
N PRO A 76 -2.02 -17.29 7.25
CA PRO A 76 -1.59 -18.63 6.87
C PRO A 76 -0.24 -19.01 7.50
N PRO A 77 -0.04 -20.26 7.96
CA PRO A 77 1.22 -20.69 8.56
C PRO A 77 2.45 -20.53 7.66
N GLU A 78 2.28 -20.60 6.34
CA GLU A 78 3.32 -20.50 5.33
C GLU A 78 3.88 -19.08 5.13
N TRP A 79 3.21 -18.05 5.64
CA TRP A 79 3.70 -16.66 5.62
C TRP A 79 4.78 -16.39 6.67
N ARG A 80 5.52 -17.41 7.12
CA ARG A 80 6.53 -17.27 8.18
C ARG A 80 7.93 -17.23 7.56
N PRO A 81 8.69 -16.13 7.72
CA PRO A 81 8.37 -14.93 8.51
C PRO A 81 7.44 -13.96 7.76
N VAL A 82 6.68 -13.15 8.50
CA VAL A 82 5.73 -12.18 7.92
C VAL A 82 6.45 -10.86 7.67
N ILE A 83 6.14 -10.18 6.58
CA ILE A 83 6.64 -8.84 6.28
C ILE A 83 5.54 -7.81 6.54
N LEU A 84 5.89 -6.76 7.28
CA LEU A 84 5.00 -5.62 7.54
C LEU A 84 5.58 -4.34 6.94
N THR A 85 4.74 -3.58 6.23
CA THR A 85 5.02 -2.19 5.82
C THR A 85 3.98 -1.29 6.46
N VAL A 86 4.39 -0.46 7.42
CA VAL A 86 3.47 0.41 8.18
C VAL A 86 3.37 1.76 7.50
N CYS A 87 2.41 1.92 6.60
CA CYS A 87 2.21 3.16 5.87
C CYS A 87 1.42 4.16 6.71
N ALA A 88 1.84 5.42 6.69
CA ALA A 88 1.05 6.53 7.24
C ALA A 88 0.36 7.25 6.08
N VAL A 89 -0.97 7.34 6.15
CA VAL A 89 -1.80 8.03 5.16
C VAL A 89 -2.30 9.34 5.74
N GLY A 90 -2.33 10.38 4.91
CA GLY A 90 -2.88 11.70 5.24
C GLY A 90 -4.28 11.59 5.84
N THR A 91 -4.71 12.58 6.60
CA THR A 91 -5.98 12.54 7.35
C THR A 91 -7.11 13.24 6.63
N GLY A 92 -8.30 12.63 6.63
CA GLY A 92 -9.50 13.19 6.00
C GLY A 92 -9.83 12.52 4.68
N GLU A 93 -11.06 12.73 4.20
CA GLU A 93 -11.64 12.06 3.02
C GLU A 93 -10.84 12.35 1.74
N LEU A 94 -10.19 13.52 1.66
CA LEU A 94 -9.32 13.88 0.53
C LEU A 94 -8.22 12.84 0.27
N PHE A 95 -7.72 12.20 1.32
CA PHE A 95 -6.62 11.25 1.20
C PHE A 95 -7.12 9.79 1.16
N ASP A 96 -8.43 9.52 1.17
CA ASP A 96 -9.00 8.16 1.01
C ASP A 96 -8.43 7.44 -0.23
N PRO A 97 -8.29 8.10 -1.40
CA PRO A 97 -7.73 7.45 -2.58
C PRO A 97 -6.29 6.93 -2.42
N TYR A 98 -5.53 7.44 -1.45
CA TYR A 98 -4.17 6.93 -1.14
C TYR A 98 -4.20 5.62 -0.35
N LEU A 99 -5.31 5.30 0.33
CA LEU A 99 -5.50 3.97 0.92
C LEU A 99 -5.61 2.90 -0.17
N ASP A 100 -6.20 3.24 -1.33
CA ASP A 100 -6.30 2.31 -2.45
C ASP A 100 -4.92 1.91 -2.98
N ILE A 101 -3.94 2.82 -2.99
CA ILE A 101 -2.55 2.50 -3.36
C ILE A 101 -1.99 1.41 -2.44
N VAL A 102 -2.21 1.56 -1.13
CA VAL A 102 -1.73 0.61 -0.12
C VAL A 102 -2.43 -0.74 -0.29
N GLN A 103 -3.75 -0.71 -0.54
CA GLN A 103 -4.56 -1.89 -0.75
C GLN A 103 -4.17 -2.67 -2.00
N ASP A 104 -4.00 -1.98 -3.12
CA ASP A 104 -3.55 -2.57 -4.38
C ASP A 104 -2.17 -3.19 -4.23
N ALA A 105 -1.20 -2.44 -3.70
CA ALA A 105 0.15 -2.94 -3.50
C ALA A 105 0.18 -4.20 -2.63
N ALA A 106 -0.64 -4.24 -1.58
CA ALA A 106 -0.78 -5.42 -0.74
C ALA A 106 -1.34 -6.62 -1.53
N ILE A 107 -2.48 -6.47 -2.19
CA ILE A 107 -3.14 -7.55 -2.95
C ILE A 107 -2.21 -8.05 -4.07
N MET A 108 -1.57 -7.12 -4.80
CA MET A 108 -0.62 -7.43 -5.87
C MET A 108 0.62 -8.20 -5.38
N SER A 109 1.00 -8.02 -4.12
CA SER A 109 2.09 -8.74 -3.45
C SER A 109 1.62 -10.03 -2.76
N GLY A 110 0.36 -10.45 -2.99
CA GLY A 110 -0.23 -11.63 -2.36
C GLY A 110 -0.54 -11.43 -0.87
N GLY A 111 -0.63 -10.19 -0.42
CA GLY A 111 -0.88 -9.78 0.95
C GLY A 111 -2.28 -9.22 1.19
N ILE A 112 -2.40 -8.56 2.34
CA ILE A 112 -3.62 -7.88 2.81
C ILE A 112 -3.25 -6.54 3.46
N VAL A 113 -4.26 -5.70 3.71
CA VAL A 113 -4.09 -4.46 4.47
C VAL A 113 -4.84 -4.51 5.78
N SER A 114 -4.20 -4.01 6.83
CA SER A 114 -4.84 -3.66 8.10
C SER A 114 -4.86 -2.15 8.27
N LEU A 115 -6.03 -1.54 8.38
CA LEU A 115 -6.20 -0.13 8.69
C LEU A 115 -6.50 0.05 10.17
N ASN A 116 -5.62 0.77 10.88
CA ASN A 116 -5.72 1.01 12.32
C ASN A 116 -5.96 -0.27 13.14
N GLY A 117 -5.28 -1.35 12.75
CA GLY A 117 -5.33 -2.63 13.46
C GLY A 117 -6.54 -3.51 13.10
N ARG A 118 -7.26 -3.22 12.01
CA ARG A 118 -8.34 -4.08 11.49
C ARG A 118 -8.13 -4.36 10.01
N GLN A 119 -8.33 -5.61 9.60
CA GLN A 119 -8.27 -5.97 8.19
C GLN A 119 -9.27 -5.16 7.38
N MET A 120 -8.80 -4.56 6.28
CA MET A 120 -9.67 -3.97 5.28
C MET A 120 -10.30 -5.09 4.43
N PRO A 121 -11.60 -5.01 4.11
CA PRO A 121 -12.19 -5.92 3.14
C PRO A 121 -11.51 -5.72 1.77
N PRO A 122 -11.40 -6.76 0.93
CA PRO A 122 -10.95 -6.57 -0.44
C PRO A 122 -11.87 -5.57 -1.17
N PRO A 123 -11.33 -4.81 -2.13
CA PRO A 123 -12.14 -3.86 -2.90
C PRO A 123 -13.16 -4.62 -3.76
N GLU A 124 -14.39 -4.08 -3.85
CA GLU A 124 -15.48 -4.70 -4.61
C GLU A 124 -15.17 -4.71 -6.12
N ASP A 125 -14.74 -3.57 -6.66
CA ASP A 125 -14.33 -3.40 -8.05
C ASP A 125 -12.82 -3.13 -8.11
N TRP A 126 -12.01 -4.21 -8.12
CA TRP A 126 -10.56 -4.10 -8.13
C TRP A 126 -10.02 -3.87 -9.56
N PRO A 127 -9.44 -2.68 -9.86
CA PRO A 127 -9.20 -2.24 -11.23
C PRO A 127 -7.85 -2.70 -11.79
N TRP A 128 -7.45 -3.94 -11.48
CA TRP A 128 -6.15 -4.49 -11.83
C TRP A 128 -6.27 -5.92 -12.30
N HIS A 129 -5.51 -6.25 -13.33
CA HIS A 129 -5.44 -7.61 -13.87
C HIS A 129 -4.00 -7.99 -14.20
N ARG A 130 -3.76 -9.29 -14.38
CA ARG A 130 -2.47 -9.80 -14.87
C ARG A 130 -2.47 -9.78 -16.39
N GLY A 131 -1.54 -9.05 -16.99
CA GLY A 131 -1.27 -9.04 -18.42
C GLY A 131 -0.71 -10.38 -18.92
N ALA A 132 -0.57 -10.50 -20.25
CA ALA A 132 -0.09 -11.73 -20.88
C ALA A 132 1.36 -12.10 -20.50
N ASP A 133 2.16 -11.13 -20.06
CA ASP A 133 3.52 -11.32 -19.56
C ASP A 133 3.59 -11.59 -18.04
N GLY A 134 2.44 -11.66 -17.38
CA GLY A 134 2.32 -11.88 -15.95
C GLY A 134 2.53 -10.63 -15.10
N ARG A 135 2.67 -9.42 -15.68
CA ARG A 135 2.74 -8.17 -14.92
C ARG A 135 1.35 -7.67 -14.54
N TRP A 136 1.27 -6.84 -13.51
CA TRP A 136 0.02 -6.16 -13.16
C TRP A 136 -0.20 -4.98 -14.12
N GLU A 137 -1.39 -4.89 -14.68
CA GLU A 137 -1.83 -3.83 -15.58
C GLU A 137 -3.12 -3.21 -15.02
N PRO A 138 -3.26 -1.87 -15.04
CA PRO A 138 -4.50 -1.22 -14.63
C PRO A 138 -5.58 -1.45 -15.68
N ASP A 139 -6.82 -1.53 -15.23
CA ASP A 139 -7.96 -1.52 -16.14
C ASP A 139 -8.00 -0.19 -16.93
N PRO A 140 -8.43 -0.21 -18.20
CA PRO A 140 -8.46 1.00 -19.04
C PRO A 140 -9.27 2.16 -18.45
N ASP A 141 -10.26 1.84 -17.62
CA ASP A 141 -11.18 2.79 -17.01
C ASP A 141 -10.75 3.23 -15.60
N LEU A 142 -9.57 2.80 -15.12
CA LEU A 142 -9.02 3.27 -13.84
C LEU A 142 -9.02 4.82 -13.84
N PRO A 143 -9.75 5.48 -12.92
CA PRO A 143 -9.82 6.93 -12.87
C PRO A 143 -8.41 7.48 -12.63
N GLY A 144 -7.83 8.06 -13.68
CA GLY A 144 -6.40 8.35 -13.80
C GLY A 144 -5.85 8.14 -15.22
N ALA A 145 -6.57 7.38 -16.06
CA ALA A 145 -6.17 7.08 -17.45
C ALA A 145 -6.85 7.94 -18.54
N ARG A 146 -7.33 9.16 -18.22
CA ARG A 146 -7.91 10.06 -19.24
C ARG A 146 -7.01 11.25 -19.52
N ARG A 147 -6.33 11.16 -20.67
CA ARG A 147 -5.72 12.28 -21.41
C ARG A 147 -6.70 13.42 -21.67
#